data_AF-A0A1D2NCB9-F1
#
_entry.id   AF-A0A1D2NCB9-F1
#
_cell.length_a   1.000
_cell.length_b   1.000
_cell.length_c   1.000
_cell.angle_alpha   90.00
_cell.angle_beta   90.00
_cell.angle_gamma   90.00
#
_symmetry.space_group_name_H-M   'P 1'
#
loop_
_entity.id
_entity.type
_entity.pdbx_description
1 polymer ?
#
loop_
_entity_poly.entity_id
_entity_poly.type
_entity_poly.pdbx_seq_one_letter_code
_entity_poly.pdbx_strand_id
1 'polypeptide(L)'
;MIVSRLVPLAVRSSAAIKTVGINQQRLISTSLPRLSGGAWSYRSFTPPDRKFVIWAEAAGAFMWWWIFWHLFTDYEHITGHYAFPDIDAWTDEELGIPPDNADDPEYIGV
;
A
#
# COMPACT_ATOMS: atom_id res chain seq x y z
N MET A 1 -46.27 -36.49 44.54
CA MET A 1 -45.05 -35.66 44.50
C MET A 1 -44.77 -35.33 43.03
N ILE A 2 -45.44 -34.41 42.32
CA ILE A 2 -45.62 -32.96 42.50
C ILE A 2 -44.35 -32.24 42.95
N VAL A 3 -43.52 -31.81 42.00
CA VAL A 3 -42.69 -30.58 41.99
C VAL A 3 -42.45 -30.28 40.50
N SER A 4 -43.23 -29.39 39.85
CA SER A 4 -42.95 -27.95 39.66
C SER A 4 -41.52 -27.70 39.10
N ARG A 5 -41.29 -26.95 38.02
CA ARG A 5 -41.74 -25.57 37.79
C ARG A 5 -41.71 -25.24 36.30
N LEU A 6 -42.86 -24.81 35.80
CA LEU A 6 -42.99 -24.00 34.59
C LEU A 6 -42.20 -22.71 34.80
N VAL A 7 -41.30 -22.39 33.88
CA VAL A 7 -40.79 -21.03 33.72
C VAL A 7 -41.71 -20.32 32.74
N PRO A 8 -42.51 -19.37 33.23
CA PRO A 8 -42.59 -18.13 32.47
C PRO A 8 -42.58 -16.91 33.40
N LEU A 9 -42.28 -15.78 32.77
CA LEU A 9 -42.70 -14.45 33.20
C LEU A 9 -41.78 -13.71 34.20
N ALA A 10 -40.74 -13.10 33.64
CA ALA A 10 -40.41 -11.71 33.93
C ALA A 10 -39.94 -11.11 32.60
N VAL A 11 -40.84 -10.58 31.75
CA VAL A 11 -41.29 -9.18 31.87
C VAL A 11 -40.16 -8.33 32.45
N ARG A 12 -39.07 -8.17 31.69
CA ARG A 12 -38.24 -6.97 31.82
C ARG A 12 -39.15 -5.82 31.44
N SER A 13 -39.75 -5.24 32.46
CA SER A 13 -40.42 -3.96 32.44
C SER A 13 -39.63 -2.98 31.59
N SER A 14 -40.30 -2.53 30.53
CA SER A 14 -40.21 -1.19 29.95
C SER A 14 -39.30 -0.23 30.71
N ALA A 15 -38.00 -0.27 30.40
CA ALA A 15 -37.11 0.83 30.71
C ALA A 15 -37.50 1.98 29.80
N ALA A 16 -38.34 2.86 30.36
CA ALA A 16 -38.57 4.25 30.02
C ALA A 16 -38.14 4.65 28.60
N ILE A 17 -39.15 4.83 27.74
CA ILE A 17 -39.09 5.71 26.58
C ILE A 17 -38.51 7.03 27.07
N LYS A 18 -37.20 7.23 26.90
CA LYS A 18 -36.62 8.56 26.94
C LYS A 18 -37.15 9.26 25.70
N THR A 19 -38.29 9.93 25.83
CA THR A 19 -38.64 11.06 24.97
C THR A 19 -37.61 12.15 25.31
N VAL A 20 -36.38 11.96 24.83
CA VAL A 20 -35.40 13.04 24.73
C VAL A 20 -36.07 14.06 23.84
N GLY A 21 -36.34 15.23 24.41
CA GLY A 21 -37.15 16.27 23.81
C GLY A 21 -36.88 16.41 22.32
N ILE A 22 -37.92 16.17 21.53
CA ILE A 22 -37.97 16.61 20.15
C ILE A 22 -37.84 18.14 20.23
N ASN A 23 -36.62 18.65 20.10
CA ASN A 23 -36.36 20.06 19.89
C ASN A 23 -36.78 20.35 18.45
N GLN A 24 -38.09 20.39 18.24
CA GLN A 24 -38.74 20.70 16.97
C GLN A 24 -38.62 22.21 16.75
N GLN A 25 -37.40 22.71 16.56
CA GLN A 25 -37.20 24.07 16.07
C GLN A 25 -37.68 24.08 14.61
N ARG A 26 -38.80 24.77 14.41
CA ARG A 26 -39.49 24.97 13.13
C ARG A 26 -38.48 25.36 12.04
N LEU A 27 -38.34 24.57 10.98
CA LEU A 27 -39.04 24.75 9.70
C LEU A 27 -39.05 26.22 9.21
N ILE A 28 -38.07 26.56 8.36
CA ILE A 28 -38.18 27.00 6.95
C ILE A 28 -36.72 27.21 6.49
N SER A 29 -36.12 26.20 5.88
CA SER A 29 -34.83 26.35 5.20
C SER A 29 -35.12 26.79 3.76
N THR A 30 -35.03 28.09 3.46
CA THR A 30 -35.28 28.63 2.10
C THR A 30 -34.19 28.31 1.09
N SER A 31 -33.15 27.59 1.48
CA SER A 31 -32.19 27.00 0.56
C SER A 31 -31.89 25.59 1.02
N LEU A 32 -31.91 24.64 0.09
CA LEU A 32 -31.23 23.37 0.32
C LEU A 32 -29.78 23.69 0.74
N PRO A 33 -29.23 23.03 1.78
CA PRO A 33 -27.80 23.17 2.06
C PRO A 33 -27.05 22.83 0.77
N ARG A 34 -26.24 23.77 0.30
CA ARG A 34 -25.48 23.60 -0.94
C ARG A 34 -24.47 22.48 -0.74
N LEU A 35 -24.82 21.28 -1.16
CA LEU A 35 -23.98 20.07 -1.09
C LEU A 35 -22.71 20.14 -1.95
N SER A 36 -22.51 21.22 -2.71
CA SER A 36 -21.38 21.41 -3.63
C SER A 36 -20.29 22.37 -3.14
N GLY A 37 -20.42 22.94 -1.93
CA GLY A 37 -19.37 23.78 -1.34
C GLY A 37 -18.41 22.94 -0.49
N GLY A 38 -17.20 22.68 -0.99
CA GLY A 38 -16.13 22.11 -0.17
C GLY A 38 -15.77 23.01 1.01
N ALA A 39 -15.15 22.45 2.05
CA ALA A 39 -14.71 23.22 3.21
C ALA A 39 -13.72 24.32 2.77
N TRP A 40 -14.07 25.59 3.04
CA TRP A 40 -13.21 26.75 2.79
C TRP A 40 -12.52 27.16 4.08
N SER A 41 -11.22 27.39 4.04
CA SER A 41 -10.47 27.93 5.17
C SER A 41 -9.43 28.95 4.67
N TYR A 42 -9.08 29.94 5.50
CA TYR A 42 -8.15 31.02 5.13
C TYR A 42 -6.98 31.06 6.11
N ARG A 43 -5.74 31.00 5.59
CA ARG A 43 -4.49 30.96 6.37
C ARG A 43 -4.44 29.83 7.42
N SER A 44 -5.23 28.78 7.20
CA SER A 44 -5.29 27.58 8.04
C SER A 44 -5.33 26.33 7.17
N PHE A 45 -5.07 25.17 7.77
CA PHE A 45 -5.25 23.89 7.11
C PHE A 45 -6.75 23.56 7.00
N THR A 46 -7.24 23.31 5.78
CA THR A 46 -8.56 22.73 5.58
C THR A 46 -8.49 21.24 5.93
N PRO A 47 -9.29 20.74 6.88
CA PRO A 47 -9.29 19.33 7.20
C PRO A 47 -9.71 18.51 5.96
N PRO A 48 -8.97 17.46 5.57
CA PRO A 48 -9.33 16.63 4.45
C PRO A 48 -10.56 15.80 4.79
N ASP A 49 -11.34 15.45 3.76
CA ASP A 49 -12.41 14.47 3.94
C ASP A 49 -11.81 13.12 4.33
N ARG A 50 -12.41 12.46 5.33
CA ARG A 50 -11.94 11.17 5.86
C ARG A 50 -11.77 10.13 4.77
N LYS A 51 -12.62 10.17 3.74
CA LYS A 51 -12.51 9.25 2.60
C LYS A 51 -11.17 9.39 1.88
N PHE A 52 -10.71 10.63 1.64
CA PHE A 52 -9.46 10.85 0.91
C PHE A 52 -8.25 10.41 1.72
N VAL A 53 -8.27 10.59 3.04
CA VAL A 53 -7.21 10.10 3.92
C VAL A 53 -7.12 8.58 3.86
N ILE A 54 -8.26 7.88 3.98
CA ILE A 54 -8.30 6.41 3.92
C ILE A 54 -7.83 5.89 2.56
N TRP A 55 -8.27 6.52 1.45
CA TRP A 55 -7.84 6.11 0.12
C TRP A 55 -6.35 6.37 -0.12
N ALA A 56 -5.81 7.47 0.40
CA ALA A 56 -4.38 7.77 0.32
C ALA A 56 -3.55 6.75 1.09
N GLU A 57 -3.98 6.39 2.31
CA GLU A 57 -3.33 5.36 3.12
C GLU A 57 -3.41 3.98 2.45
N ALA A 58 -4.57 3.60 1.89
CA ALA A 58 -4.76 2.34 1.18
C ALA A 58 -3.87 2.24 -0.07
N ALA A 59 -3.76 3.32 -0.84
CA ALA A 59 -2.88 3.38 -2.01
C ALA A 59 -1.40 3.27 -1.61
N GLY A 60 -0.99 3.96 -0.54
CA GLY A 60 0.36 3.85 0.01
C GLY A 60 0.69 2.46 0.53
N ALA A 61 -0.25 1.83 1.25
CA ALA A 61 -0.11 0.45 1.72
C ALA A 61 -0.02 -0.55 0.57
N PHE A 62 -0.84 -0.38 -0.47
CA PHE A 62 -0.80 -1.22 -1.67
C PHE A 62 0.53 -1.08 -2.42
N MET A 63 1.05 0.13 -2.58
CA MET A 63 2.37 0.37 -3.19
C MET A 63 3.48 -0.37 -2.44
N TRP A 64 3.55 -0.24 -1.12
CA TRP A 64 4.58 -0.92 -0.32
C TRP A 64 4.40 -2.43 -0.30
N TRP A 65 3.16 -2.91 -0.17
CA TRP A 65 2.87 -4.33 -0.29
C TRP A 65 3.34 -4.89 -1.64
N TRP A 66 3.08 -4.18 -2.74
CA TRP A 66 3.51 -4.59 -4.09
C TRP A 66 5.02 -4.69 -4.21
N ILE A 67 5.75 -3.70 -3.68
CA ILE A 67 7.22 -3.68 -3.67
C ILE A 67 7.76 -4.86 -2.88
N PHE A 68 7.29 -5.07 -1.65
CA PHE A 68 7.77 -6.18 -0.83
C PHE A 68 7.41 -7.54 -1.42
N TRP A 69 6.21 -7.67 -1.99
CA TRP A 69 5.81 -8.89 -2.69
C TRP A 69 6.78 -9.23 -3.83
N HIS A 70 7.07 -8.28 -4.73
CA HIS A 70 7.99 -8.51 -5.85
C HIS A 70 9.45 -8.67 -5.42
N LEU A 71 9.85 -8.07 -4.30
CA LEU A 71 11.17 -8.29 -3.75
C LEU A 71 11.36 -9.73 -3.25
N PHE A 72 10.30 -10.39 -2.78
CA PHE A 72 10.35 -11.80 -2.38
C PHE A 72 10.13 -12.77 -3.55
N THR A 73 9.22 -12.47 -4.49
CA THR A 73 8.92 -13.37 -5.63
C THR A 73 9.95 -13.27 -6.75
N ASP A 74 10.40 -12.06 -7.08
CA ASP A 74 11.20 -11.77 -8.27
C ASP A 74 12.46 -10.96 -7.93
N TYR A 75 13.17 -11.38 -6.88
CA TYR A 75 14.41 -10.75 -6.40
C TYR A 75 15.50 -10.63 -7.48
N GLU A 76 15.47 -11.50 -8.48
CA GLU A 76 16.45 -11.55 -9.57
C GLU A 76 16.51 -10.25 -10.39
N HIS A 77 15.43 -9.46 -10.43
CA HIS A 77 15.45 -8.14 -11.10
C HIS A 77 16.38 -7.14 -10.40
N ILE A 78 16.67 -7.34 -9.11
CA ILE A 78 17.52 -6.46 -8.31
C ILE A 78 18.96 -6.98 -8.32
N THR A 79 19.17 -8.29 -8.18
CA THR A 79 20.52 -8.87 -8.12
C THR A 79 21.12 -9.29 -9.46
N GLY A 80 20.33 -9.22 -10.53
CA GLY A 80 20.70 -9.77 -11.82
C GLY A 80 20.42 -11.27 -11.89
N HIS A 81 19.99 -11.72 -13.07
CA HIS A 81 19.71 -13.12 -13.35
C HIS A 81 20.98 -13.94 -13.62
N TYR A 82 22.05 -13.28 -14.05
CA TYR A 82 23.27 -13.93 -14.52
C TYR A 82 24.42 -13.62 -13.59
N ALA A 83 25.18 -14.67 -13.24
CA ALA A 83 26.45 -14.51 -12.56
C ALA A 83 27.39 -13.70 -13.45
N PHE A 84 28.06 -12.71 -12.86
CA PHE A 84 29.08 -11.97 -13.57
C PHE A 84 30.28 -12.89 -13.85
N PRO A 85 30.73 -13.04 -15.09
CA PRO A 85 31.88 -13.87 -15.40
C PRO A 85 33.15 -13.27 -14.78
N ASP A 86 34.04 -14.13 -14.29
CA ASP A 86 35.35 -13.70 -13.82
C ASP A 86 36.24 -13.41 -15.03
N ILE A 87 36.66 -12.15 -15.18
CA ILE A 87 37.37 -11.66 -16.38
C ILE A 87 38.79 -12.25 -16.42
N ASP A 88 39.40 -12.49 -15.26
CA ASP A 88 40.76 -13.01 -15.14
C ASP A 88 40.83 -14.53 -15.34
N ALA A 89 39.67 -15.21 -15.43
CA ALA A 89 39.58 -16.64 -15.70
C ALA A 89 39.61 -16.97 -17.20
N TRP A 90 39.52 -15.98 -18.09
CA TRP A 90 39.60 -16.20 -19.54
C TRP A 90 41.04 -16.49 -19.96
N THR A 91 41.24 -17.55 -20.74
CA THR A 91 42.56 -17.93 -21.20
C THR A 91 42.99 -17.09 -22.41
N ASP A 92 44.29 -16.83 -22.52
CA ASP A 92 44.86 -16.04 -23.63
C ASP A 92 44.54 -16.66 -25.01
N GLU A 93 44.34 -17.98 -25.07
CA GLU A 93 43.91 -18.70 -26.28
C GLU A 93 42.49 -18.34 -26.71
N GLU A 94 41.54 -18.21 -25.78
CA GLU A 94 40.16 -17.77 -26.09
C GLU A 94 40.11 -16.29 -26.43
N LEU A 95 40.99 -15.48 -25.82
CA LEU A 95 41.07 -14.05 -26.06
C LEU A 95 41.89 -13.70 -27.32
N GLY A 96 42.53 -14.70 -27.95
CA GLY A 96 43.34 -14.53 -29.15
C GLY A 96 44.59 -13.68 -28.92
N ILE A 97 45.08 -13.62 -27.68
CA ILE A 97 46.32 -12.92 -27.33
C ILE A 97 47.48 -13.85 -27.70
N PRO A 98 48.31 -13.49 -28.67
CA PRO A 98 49.47 -14.30 -29.02
C PRO A 98 50.44 -14.34 -27.83
N PRO A 99 51.11 -15.47 -27.57
CA PRO A 99 52.13 -15.52 -26.53
C PRO A 99 53.30 -14.61 -26.92
N ASP A 100 53.87 -13.89 -25.96
CA ASP A 100 54.99 -12.93 -26.17
C ASP A 100 56.24 -13.55 -26.84
N ASN A 101 56.33 -14.87 -26.92
CA ASN A 101 57.43 -15.61 -27.56
C ASN A 101 57.09 -16.14 -28.96
N ALA A 102 55.92 -15.80 -29.51
CA ALA A 102 55.61 -16.11 -30.91
C ALA A 102 56.48 -15.23 -31.81
N ASP A 103 57.21 -15.86 -32.75
CA ASP A 103 57.96 -15.12 -33.76
C ASP A 103 56.99 -14.37 -34.66
N ASP A 104 56.82 -13.07 -34.42
CA ASP A 104 56.02 -12.19 -35.27
C ASP A 104 56.63 -12.18 -36.69
N PRO A 105 55.95 -12.69 -37.73
CA PRO A 105 56.50 -12.69 -39.08
C PRO A 105 56.62 -11.28 -39.69
N GLU A 106 56.14 -10.24 -39.00
CA GLU A 106 56.18 -8.83 -39.45
C GLU A 106 57.24 -7.95 -38.77
N TYR A 107 58.01 -8.43 -37.78
CA TYR A 107 59.23 -7.71 -37.34
C TYR A 107 60.42 -8.01 -38.27
N ILE A 108 60.22 -7.76 -39.56
CA ILE A 108 61.30 -7.57 -40.52
C ILE A 108 61.80 -6.13 -40.34
N GLY A 109 62.69 -5.97 -39.35
CA GLY A 109 63.51 -4.78 -39.23
C GLY A 109 64.32 -4.59 -40.51
N VAL A 110 63.97 -3.56 -41.26
CA VAL A 110 64.83 -2.97 -42.31
C VAL A 110 66.11 -2.45 -41.66
#